data_AF-A0A3N5RAM8-F1
#
_entry.id   AF-A0A3N5RAM8-F1
#
_cell.length_a   1.000
_cell.length_b   1.000
_cell.length_c   1.000
_cell.angle_alpha   90.00
_cell.angle_beta   90.00
_cell.angle_gamma   90.00
#
_symmetry.space_group_name_H-M   'P 1'
#
loop_
_entity.id
_entity.type
_entity.pdbx_description
1 polymer ?
#
loop_
_entity_poly.entity_id
_entity_poly.type
_entity_poly.pdbx_seq_one_letter_code
_entity_poly.pdbx_strand_id
1 'polypeptide(L)'
;MHLNGLKQTYFFQPNFLKLQSKQKKIKLDTRYQLKPYTLLFSITLSLLIFTLSFIISILFIVQPISAQTNLSSSSLSANQTQDILDPLPSWKDVTVKHNIIEFVQNVTDSENTDYYISPEDRIAVFDNDGTLWSEKPIPFQGYFSIDRVPTVVAKNPELKNISPFKEILANNLTALKDMTEKEAMDLIVTTHSNISEIEFNNLVKKWAQNATHPETKRLFVDMVYQPMLELLHFLNTNQFKEFIVSGGGVDFMREALSSVYEIPKDQIIGSSLKYKFVDEINNTNNDINNNKSFIFREPVLVSFDNTYEKPANIALHIGKVPVIVAGNSDGDLQMLEYADDNNPKGKSLKILIHHDDPIREFSYDKGAEKVLEESKKRNWNIVSMKDDFTTIFPSVGNETSDVSK
;
A
#
# COMPACT_ATOMS: atom_id res chain seq x y z
N MET A 1 47.93 13.19 -30.69
CA MET A 1 47.84 11.84 -31.30
C MET A 1 47.09 10.95 -30.33
N HIS A 2 46.13 10.19 -30.86
CA HIS A 2 44.89 9.67 -30.25
C HIS A 2 44.99 8.82 -28.96
N LEU A 3 44.04 9.07 -28.06
CA LEU A 3 43.47 8.10 -27.11
C LEU A 3 42.04 7.76 -27.58
N ASN A 4 41.84 6.53 -28.06
CA ASN A 4 40.54 5.85 -28.18
C ASN A 4 40.51 4.84 -27.00
N GLY A 5 39.47 4.64 -26.21
CA GLY A 5 38.05 4.67 -26.49
C GLY A 5 37.52 3.24 -26.34
N LEU A 6 36.85 2.92 -25.23
CA LEU A 6 36.00 1.73 -25.09
C LEU A 6 34.83 2.07 -24.14
N LYS A 7 33.76 2.60 -24.76
CA LYS A 7 32.40 2.52 -24.22
C LYS A 7 31.89 1.11 -24.52
N GLN A 8 31.46 0.38 -23.49
CA GLN A 8 30.69 -0.85 -23.71
C GLN A 8 29.20 -0.50 -23.60
N THR A 9 28.56 -0.51 -24.76
CA THR A 9 27.12 -0.40 -25.00
C THR A 9 26.42 -1.70 -24.64
N TYR A 10 25.43 -1.66 -23.74
CA TYR A 10 24.41 -2.70 -23.66
C TYR A 10 23.14 -2.19 -24.35
N PHE A 11 22.95 -2.65 -25.59
CA PHE A 11 21.68 -2.54 -26.31
C PHE A 11 20.76 -3.69 -25.91
N PHE A 12 19.50 -3.35 -25.65
CA PHE A 12 18.36 -4.25 -25.50
C PHE A 12 18.30 -5.29 -26.64
N GLN A 13 18.12 -6.57 -26.30
CA GLN A 13 17.68 -7.58 -27.26
C GLN A 13 16.15 -7.73 -27.20
N PRO A 14 15.44 -7.62 -28.33
CA PRO A 14 14.06 -8.07 -28.46
C PRO A 14 14.08 -9.49 -29.04
N ASN A 15 13.50 -10.48 -28.33
CA ASN A 15 12.91 -11.69 -28.92
C ASN A 15 12.53 -12.69 -27.81
N PHE A 16 11.26 -12.70 -27.39
CA PHE A 16 10.69 -13.88 -26.76
C PHE A 16 9.21 -14.01 -27.16
N LEU A 17 8.96 -14.65 -28.30
CA LEU A 17 7.77 -15.46 -28.58
C LEU A 17 7.87 -16.12 -29.96
N LYS A 18 8.43 -17.33 -29.99
CA LYS A 18 8.05 -18.43 -30.89
C LYS A 18 8.90 -19.63 -30.56
N LEU A 19 8.28 -20.68 -30.02
CA LEU A 19 8.38 -22.08 -30.45
C LEU A 19 7.81 -23.00 -29.38
N GLN A 20 6.53 -23.34 -29.53
CA GLN A 20 6.03 -24.61 -29.05
C GLN A 20 6.57 -25.75 -29.94
N SER A 21 6.75 -26.90 -29.28
CA SER A 21 6.96 -28.25 -29.83
C SER A 21 8.37 -28.62 -30.29
N LYS A 22 9.13 -29.23 -29.36
CA LYS A 22 9.80 -30.52 -29.60
C LYS A 22 10.25 -31.09 -28.25
N GLN A 23 9.56 -32.14 -27.82
CA GLN A 23 9.99 -32.98 -26.70
C GLN A 23 11.39 -33.52 -26.99
N LYS A 24 12.36 -33.16 -26.14
CA LYS A 24 13.61 -33.90 -26.00
C LYS A 24 13.92 -33.96 -24.50
N LYS A 25 13.84 -35.18 -23.96
CA LYS A 25 14.25 -35.51 -22.58
C LYS A 25 15.70 -35.07 -22.39
N ILE A 26 15.92 -34.05 -21.57
CA ILE A 26 17.24 -33.70 -21.02
C ILE A 26 17.09 -33.74 -19.51
N LYS A 27 17.92 -34.59 -18.87
CA LYS A 27 18.04 -34.75 -17.42
C LYS A 27 18.37 -33.40 -16.78
N LEU A 28 17.53 -32.93 -15.87
CA LEU A 28 17.88 -31.85 -14.96
C LEU A 28 18.89 -32.38 -13.92
N ASP A 29 20.07 -31.76 -13.84
CA ASP A 29 21.01 -31.86 -12.72
C ASP A 29 20.34 -31.20 -11.50
N THR A 30 19.86 -32.03 -10.57
CA THR A 30 19.15 -31.62 -9.36
C THR A 30 20.14 -31.44 -8.22
N ARG A 31 20.95 -30.39 -8.27
CA ARG A 31 21.75 -29.94 -7.12
C ARG A 31 21.05 -28.81 -6.38
N TYR A 32 19.88 -29.11 -5.81
CA TYR A 32 19.33 -28.49 -4.60
C TYR A 32 18.15 -29.36 -4.13
N GLN A 33 18.45 -30.59 -3.70
CA GLN A 33 17.51 -31.37 -2.90
C GLN A 33 17.70 -31.00 -1.43
N LEU A 34 16.68 -30.40 -0.84
CA LEU A 34 16.53 -30.30 0.61
C LEU A 34 16.50 -31.72 1.18
N LYS A 35 17.45 -32.02 2.07
CA LYS A 35 17.49 -33.29 2.80
C LYS A 35 16.29 -33.38 3.74
N PRO A 36 15.55 -34.51 3.78
CA PRO A 36 14.56 -34.74 4.82
C PRO A 36 15.31 -35.14 6.09
N TYR A 37 15.26 -34.30 7.13
CA TYR A 37 15.61 -34.75 8.48
C TYR A 37 14.45 -35.61 9.00
N THR A 38 14.60 -36.92 8.83
CA THR A 38 13.76 -37.93 9.46
C THR A 38 13.96 -37.90 10.97
N LEU A 39 12.89 -37.51 11.65
CA LEU A 39 12.65 -37.59 13.08
C LEU A 39 12.64 -39.07 13.52
N LEU A 40 13.75 -39.57 14.08
CA LEU A 40 13.81 -40.85 14.81
C LEU A 40 15.09 -40.91 15.66
N PHE A 41 15.07 -40.22 16.80
CA PHE A 41 15.78 -40.58 18.03
C PHE A 41 14.88 -40.08 19.16
N SER A 42 13.94 -40.91 19.61
CA SER A 42 14.13 -41.80 20.76
C SER A 42 14.43 -41.02 22.05
N ILE A 43 13.35 -40.71 22.77
CA ILE A 43 13.17 -41.10 24.18
C ILE A 43 14.44 -40.95 25.03
N THR A 44 14.73 -39.74 25.53
CA THR A 44 15.58 -39.53 26.75
C THR A 44 15.53 -38.09 27.29
N LEU A 45 14.50 -37.28 26.99
CA LEU A 45 14.37 -35.94 27.61
C LEU A 45 12.95 -35.57 28.05
N SER A 46 11.99 -36.50 28.03
CA SER A 46 10.65 -36.28 28.61
C SER A 46 10.55 -36.66 30.10
N LEU A 47 11.67 -36.98 30.77
CA LEU A 47 11.68 -37.39 32.19
C LEU A 47 12.34 -36.39 33.15
N LEU A 48 12.83 -35.24 32.71
CA LEU A 48 13.55 -34.30 33.59
C LEU A 48 12.81 -32.98 33.89
N ILE A 49 11.68 -32.69 33.23
CA ILE A 49 10.93 -31.44 33.47
C ILE A 49 9.61 -31.68 34.21
N PHE A 50 9.16 -32.94 34.30
CA PHE A 50 7.91 -33.29 35.01
C PHE A 50 8.04 -33.47 36.53
N THR A 51 9.25 -33.39 37.09
CA THR A 51 9.49 -33.53 38.54
C THR A 51 9.77 -32.21 39.27
N LEU A 52 9.69 -31.06 38.59
CA LEU A 52 9.88 -29.74 39.22
C LEU A 52 8.59 -28.90 39.38
N SER A 53 7.44 -29.40 38.91
CA SER A 53 6.15 -28.69 38.98
C SER A 53 5.18 -29.23 40.05
N PHE A 54 5.64 -30.10 40.96
CA PHE A 54 4.79 -30.71 41.99
C PHE A 54 5.09 -30.23 43.43
N ILE A 55 5.99 -29.25 43.62
CA ILE A 55 6.39 -28.75 44.96
C ILE A 55 5.91 -27.31 45.25
N ILE A 56 5.27 -26.60 44.31
CA ILE A 56 4.77 -25.22 44.53
C ILE A 56 3.24 -25.11 44.37
N SER A 57 2.51 -26.20 44.63
CA SER A 57 1.04 -26.22 44.60
C SER A 57 0.41 -26.66 45.93
N ILE A 58 1.19 -26.68 47.03
CA ILE A 58 0.67 -26.91 48.40
C ILE A 58 1.20 -25.81 49.32
N LEU A 59 0.78 -24.57 49.12
CA LEU A 59 0.73 -23.56 50.17
C LEU A 59 -0.28 -22.50 49.71
N PHE A 60 -1.17 -22.09 50.61
CA PHE A 60 -2.30 -21.15 50.44
C PHE A 60 -3.68 -21.74 50.11
N ILE A 61 -4.19 -22.58 51.00
CA ILE A 61 -5.60 -22.54 51.40
C ILE A 61 -5.65 -22.53 52.94
N VAL A 62 -5.82 -21.37 53.58
CA VAL A 62 -6.63 -21.13 54.81
C VAL A 62 -6.90 -19.61 54.95
N GLN A 63 -8.10 -19.18 54.54
CA GLN A 63 -9.12 -18.30 55.20
C GLN A 63 -8.70 -17.13 56.16
N PRO A 64 -9.46 -16.00 56.26
CA PRO A 64 -10.88 -16.02 56.59
C PRO A 64 -11.83 -14.99 55.96
N ILE A 65 -13.10 -15.41 56.02
CA ILE A 65 -14.35 -14.67 55.85
C ILE A 65 -14.37 -13.42 56.75
N SER A 66 -14.69 -12.26 56.18
CA SER A 66 -15.19 -11.09 56.93
C SER A 66 -16.43 -10.53 56.24
N ALA A 67 -17.40 -10.15 57.05
CA ALA A 67 -18.79 -9.89 56.70
C ALA A 67 -19.05 -8.55 55.97
N GLN A 68 -20.23 -8.51 55.36
CA GLN A 68 -20.90 -7.40 54.68
C GLN A 68 -20.84 -6.04 55.40
N THR A 69 -20.79 -4.96 54.61
CA THR A 69 -21.73 -3.84 54.77
C THR A 69 -22.14 -3.29 53.40
N ASN A 70 -23.44 -3.31 53.13
CA ASN A 70 -24.08 -2.58 52.05
C ASN A 70 -24.08 -1.09 52.37
N LEU A 71 -23.59 -0.26 51.45
CA LEU A 71 -23.89 1.17 51.42
C LEU A 71 -24.44 1.49 50.03
N SER A 72 -25.75 1.63 49.98
CA SER A 72 -26.50 2.17 48.86
C SER A 72 -26.14 3.64 48.69
N SER A 73 -25.35 3.96 47.66
CA SER A 73 -25.26 5.32 47.13
C SER A 73 -26.09 5.41 45.87
N SER A 74 -27.28 5.99 46.01
CA SER A 74 -28.08 6.48 44.90
C SER A 74 -27.35 7.65 44.21
N SER A 75 -26.58 7.39 43.16
CA SER A 75 -26.12 8.43 42.25
C SER A 75 -27.18 8.63 41.17
N LEU A 76 -27.83 9.79 41.23
CA LEU A 76 -28.74 10.31 40.22
C LEU A 76 -28.07 10.25 38.83
N SER A 77 -28.77 9.62 37.90
CA SER A 77 -28.48 9.60 36.47
C SER A 77 -28.33 11.03 35.94
N ALA A 78 -27.10 11.45 35.68
CA ALA A 78 -26.86 12.44 34.65
C ALA A 78 -26.78 11.68 33.33
N ASN A 79 -27.89 11.64 32.58
CA ASN A 79 -27.83 11.37 31.15
C ASN A 79 -27.09 12.54 30.51
N GLN A 80 -25.76 12.50 30.57
CA GLN A 80 -24.95 13.14 29.55
C GLN A 80 -25.14 12.28 28.30
N THR A 81 -26.00 12.74 27.39
CA THR A 81 -25.84 12.42 25.98
C THR A 81 -24.46 12.91 25.61
N GLN A 82 -23.48 12.03 25.74
CA GLN A 82 -22.18 12.16 25.12
C GLN A 82 -22.50 12.26 23.63
N ASP A 83 -22.38 13.46 23.05
CA ASP A 83 -22.40 13.59 21.60
C ASP A 83 -21.31 12.64 21.10
N ILE A 84 -21.73 11.50 20.57
CA ILE A 84 -20.83 10.58 19.90
C ILE A 84 -20.37 11.37 18.69
N LEU A 85 -19.15 11.88 18.76
CA LEU A 85 -18.52 12.56 17.65
C LEU A 85 -18.61 11.65 16.44
N ASP A 86 -19.25 12.13 15.38
CA ASP A 86 -19.39 11.39 14.12
C ASP A 86 -18.00 10.98 13.63
N PRO A 87 -17.67 9.68 13.53
CA PRO A 87 -16.33 9.24 13.17
C PRO A 87 -16.02 9.47 11.68
N LEU A 88 -17.04 9.73 10.85
CA LEU A 88 -16.93 9.86 9.39
C LEU A 88 -17.67 11.12 8.89
N PRO A 89 -17.30 12.33 9.36
CA PRO A 89 -18.08 13.55 9.14
C PRO A 89 -18.15 14.03 7.68
N SER A 90 -17.17 13.65 6.84
CA SER A 90 -17.19 13.96 5.41
C SER A 90 -17.92 12.91 4.56
N TRP A 91 -18.44 11.86 5.20
CA TRP A 91 -19.36 10.90 4.59
C TRP A 91 -20.80 11.34 4.88
N LYS A 92 -21.64 11.40 3.84
CA LYS A 92 -23.07 11.65 3.99
C LYS A 92 -23.71 10.51 4.79
N ASP A 93 -24.80 10.86 5.48
CA ASP A 93 -25.59 9.92 6.27
C ASP A 93 -26.44 9.01 5.36
N VAL A 94 -25.78 8.04 4.73
CA VAL A 94 -26.34 7.10 3.75
C VAL A 94 -25.94 5.66 4.07
N THR A 95 -26.53 4.70 3.37
CA THR A 95 -26.33 3.26 3.60
C THR A 95 -24.86 2.85 3.65
N VAL A 96 -23.99 3.40 2.80
CA VAL A 96 -22.58 3.02 2.77
C VAL A 96 -21.85 3.42 4.06
N LYS A 97 -22.08 4.63 4.57
CA LYS A 97 -21.53 5.08 5.87
C LYS A 97 -22.00 4.17 7.01
N HIS A 98 -23.29 3.85 7.04
CA HIS A 98 -23.85 2.93 8.03
C HIS A 98 -23.20 1.55 7.96
N ASN A 99 -23.06 0.97 6.76
CA ASN A 99 -22.43 -0.34 6.57
C ASN A 99 -20.98 -0.37 7.08
N ILE A 100 -20.21 0.71 6.86
CA ILE A 100 -18.84 0.83 7.36
C ILE A 100 -18.82 0.85 8.90
N ILE A 101 -19.62 1.74 9.51
CA ILE A 101 -19.66 1.90 10.97
C ILE A 101 -20.14 0.61 11.64
N GLU A 102 -21.22 0.02 11.13
CA GLU A 102 -21.79 -1.22 11.66
C GLU A 102 -20.80 -2.38 11.54
N PHE A 103 -20.11 -2.53 10.41
CA PHE A 103 -19.09 -3.56 10.26
C PHE A 103 -17.98 -3.41 11.30
N VAL A 104 -17.43 -2.20 11.46
CA VAL A 104 -16.36 -1.93 12.43
C VAL A 104 -16.83 -2.20 13.85
N GLN A 105 -18.02 -1.74 14.24
CA GLN A 105 -18.60 -2.03 15.55
C GLN A 105 -18.76 -3.54 15.79
N ASN A 106 -19.31 -4.26 14.80
CA ASN A 106 -19.57 -5.70 14.91
C ASN A 106 -18.31 -6.57 14.96
N VAL A 107 -17.19 -6.16 14.36
CA VAL A 107 -15.94 -6.95 14.42
C VAL A 107 -15.03 -6.56 15.59
N THR A 108 -15.35 -5.48 16.29
CA THR A 108 -14.55 -4.99 17.42
C THR A 108 -15.20 -5.17 18.79
N ASP A 109 -16.52 -5.40 18.85
CA ASP A 109 -17.21 -5.78 20.08
C ASP A 109 -16.87 -7.24 20.44
N SER A 110 -16.24 -7.51 21.59
CA SER A 110 -15.90 -8.88 22.01
C SER A 110 -17.03 -9.60 22.74
N GLU A 111 -18.05 -8.86 23.19
CA GLU A 111 -19.03 -9.34 24.16
C GLU A 111 -20.39 -9.63 23.52
N ASN A 112 -20.76 -8.89 22.47
CA ASN A 112 -22.14 -8.89 21.94
C ASN A 112 -22.27 -9.42 20.51
N THR A 113 -21.23 -10.02 19.95
CA THR A 113 -21.21 -10.46 18.54
C THR A 113 -20.42 -11.75 18.35
N ASP A 114 -20.93 -12.63 17.50
CA ASP A 114 -20.21 -13.83 17.05
C ASP A 114 -19.18 -13.52 15.94
N TYR A 115 -19.04 -12.23 15.57
CA TYR A 115 -18.21 -11.74 14.47
C TYR A 115 -16.93 -11.02 14.93
N TYR A 116 -16.60 -11.08 16.22
CA TYR A 116 -15.40 -10.47 16.77
C TYR A 116 -14.12 -10.93 16.06
N ILE A 117 -13.23 -9.98 15.78
CA ILE A 117 -11.90 -10.19 15.21
C ILE A 117 -10.90 -9.61 16.20
N SER A 118 -9.91 -10.40 16.60
CA SER A 118 -8.88 -9.92 17.52
C SER A 118 -8.03 -8.83 16.85
N PRO A 119 -7.51 -7.83 17.59
CA PRO A 119 -6.77 -6.71 17.01
C PRO A 119 -5.63 -7.11 16.06
N GLU A 120 -4.95 -8.22 16.32
CA GLU A 120 -3.88 -8.72 15.45
C GLU A 120 -4.35 -9.16 14.06
N ASP A 121 -5.63 -9.52 13.91
CA ASP A 121 -6.26 -10.01 12.68
C ASP A 121 -7.10 -8.94 11.96
N ARG A 122 -7.21 -7.74 12.52
CA ARG A 122 -7.92 -6.58 11.93
C ARG A 122 -7.09 -5.91 10.84
N ILE A 123 -6.90 -6.60 9.73
CA ILE A 123 -6.15 -6.08 8.58
C ILE A 123 -7.10 -5.33 7.63
N ALA A 124 -6.78 -4.07 7.35
CA ALA A 124 -7.43 -3.28 6.31
C ALA A 124 -6.41 -2.97 5.20
N VAL A 125 -6.78 -3.17 3.93
CA VAL A 125 -5.92 -2.83 2.78
C VAL A 125 -6.63 -1.83 1.86
N PHE A 126 -5.86 -0.90 1.32
CA PHE A 126 -6.34 0.17 0.45
C PHE A 126 -5.44 0.23 -0.79
N ASP A 127 -6.02 0.36 -1.97
CA ASP A 127 -5.26 0.95 -3.07
C ASP A 127 -4.97 2.43 -2.79
N ASN A 128 -4.05 3.03 -3.55
CA ASN A 128 -3.69 4.44 -3.41
C ASN A 128 -4.29 5.31 -4.52
N ASP A 129 -3.85 5.12 -5.76
CA ASP A 129 -4.23 5.93 -6.92
C ASP A 129 -5.75 5.80 -7.19
N GLY A 130 -6.50 6.91 -7.08
CA GLY A 130 -7.95 6.91 -7.22
C GLY A 130 -8.73 6.39 -6.01
N THR A 131 -8.08 5.75 -5.03
CA THR A 131 -8.73 5.24 -3.82
C THR A 131 -8.48 6.13 -2.59
N LEU A 132 -7.24 6.55 -2.34
CA LEU A 132 -6.89 7.45 -1.22
C LEU A 132 -6.59 8.88 -1.70
N TRP A 133 -6.18 9.04 -2.95
CA TRP A 133 -5.96 10.34 -3.59
C TRP A 133 -6.38 10.35 -5.06
N SER A 134 -6.42 11.53 -5.68
CA SER A 134 -6.72 11.64 -7.12
C SER A 134 -5.60 11.07 -7.99
N GLU A 135 -5.98 10.55 -9.15
CA GLU A 135 -5.06 9.93 -10.12
C GLU A 135 -5.20 10.52 -11.54
N LYS A 136 -6.01 11.56 -11.70
CA LYS A 136 -6.27 12.17 -12.99
C LYS A 136 -5.49 13.47 -13.18
N PRO A 137 -5.22 13.84 -14.45
CA PRO A 137 -5.44 13.05 -15.67
C PRO A 137 -4.41 11.92 -15.88
N ILE A 138 -3.35 11.88 -15.06
CA ILE A 138 -2.29 10.86 -15.06
C ILE A 138 -2.00 10.54 -13.60
N PRO A 139 -1.75 9.26 -13.23
CA PRO A 139 -1.33 8.91 -11.87
C PRO A 139 -0.16 9.78 -11.42
N PHE A 140 -0.13 10.19 -10.16
CA PHE A 140 0.79 11.22 -9.70
C PHE A 140 2.27 10.80 -9.76
N GLN A 141 2.56 9.51 -9.63
CA GLN A 141 3.90 8.99 -9.92
C GLN A 141 4.30 9.17 -11.40
N GLY A 142 3.34 9.18 -12.32
CA GLY A 142 3.54 9.51 -13.73
C GLY A 142 4.04 10.95 -13.90
N TYR A 143 3.46 11.91 -13.17
CA TYR A 143 3.96 13.29 -13.14
C TYR A 143 5.38 13.38 -12.59
N PHE A 144 5.67 12.66 -11.50
CA PHE A 144 7.04 12.56 -11.00
C PHE A 144 8.00 11.99 -12.06
N SER A 145 7.59 10.96 -12.80
CA SER A 145 8.39 10.39 -13.90
C SER A 145 8.65 11.41 -15.01
N ILE A 146 7.63 12.18 -15.39
CA ILE A 146 7.73 13.26 -16.39
C ILE A 146 8.75 14.32 -15.94
N ASP A 147 8.66 14.80 -14.70
CA ASP A 147 9.56 15.81 -14.14
C ASP A 147 11.02 15.32 -14.07
N ARG A 148 11.22 14.00 -13.98
CA ARG A 148 12.53 13.36 -13.96
C ARG A 148 13.17 13.25 -15.34
N VAL A 149 12.39 13.23 -16.43
CA VAL A 149 12.87 12.99 -17.80
C VAL A 149 14.05 13.89 -18.19
N PRO A 150 14.02 15.23 -18.00
CA PRO A 150 15.15 16.08 -18.39
C PRO A 150 16.47 15.67 -17.73
N THR A 151 16.42 15.29 -16.45
CA THR A 151 17.62 14.87 -15.70
C THR A 151 18.15 13.53 -16.21
N VAL A 152 17.24 12.59 -16.51
CA VAL A 152 17.59 11.24 -16.97
C VAL A 152 18.15 11.29 -18.40
N VAL A 153 17.55 12.11 -19.28
CA VAL A 153 18.06 12.33 -20.65
C VAL A 153 19.41 13.03 -20.64
N ALA A 154 19.66 13.97 -19.71
CA ALA A 154 20.97 14.60 -19.58
C ALA A 154 22.08 13.57 -19.26
N LYS A 155 21.76 12.53 -18.46
CA LYS A 155 22.67 11.42 -18.15
C LYS A 155 22.74 10.37 -19.27
N ASN A 156 21.66 10.20 -20.04
CA ASN A 156 21.58 9.26 -21.16
C ASN A 156 20.97 9.92 -22.42
N PRO A 157 21.80 10.62 -23.23
CA PRO A 157 21.30 11.44 -24.35
C PRO A 157 20.58 10.67 -25.46
N GLU A 158 20.76 9.36 -25.57
CA GLU A 158 20.08 8.54 -26.59
C GLU A 158 18.55 8.51 -26.36
N LEU A 159 18.11 8.66 -25.10
CA LEU A 159 16.69 8.65 -24.75
C LEU A 159 15.91 9.78 -25.43
N LYS A 160 16.55 10.89 -25.81
CA LYS A 160 15.88 12.02 -26.49
C LYS A 160 15.17 11.64 -27.80
N ASN A 161 15.57 10.52 -28.40
CA ASN A 161 15.04 10.04 -29.67
C ASN A 161 14.03 8.88 -29.50
N ILE A 162 13.72 8.50 -28.27
CA ILE A 162 12.91 7.32 -27.92
C ILE A 162 11.60 7.82 -27.27
N SER A 163 10.46 7.26 -27.69
CA SER A 163 9.17 7.50 -27.03
C SER A 163 9.10 6.75 -25.69
N PRO A 164 8.52 7.33 -24.62
CA PRO A 164 7.85 8.64 -24.57
C PRO A 164 8.75 9.83 -24.20
N PHE A 165 10.06 9.63 -24.01
CA PHE A 165 10.98 10.70 -23.57
C PHE A 165 11.03 11.87 -24.54
N LYS A 166 11.02 11.58 -25.85
CA LYS A 166 10.98 12.60 -26.91
C LYS A 166 9.74 13.49 -26.77
N GLU A 167 8.58 12.90 -26.57
CA GLU A 167 7.29 13.58 -26.46
C GLU A 167 7.24 14.42 -25.17
N ILE A 168 7.76 13.88 -24.07
CA ILE A 168 7.86 14.59 -22.79
C ILE A 168 8.76 15.82 -22.91
N LEU A 169 9.94 15.70 -23.53
CA LEU A 169 10.84 16.84 -23.75
C LEU A 169 10.23 17.92 -24.66
N ALA A 170 9.30 17.54 -25.53
CA ALA A 170 8.54 18.44 -26.38
C ALA A 170 7.28 19.01 -25.70
N ASN A 171 7.06 18.74 -24.40
CA ASN A 171 5.85 19.09 -23.65
C ASN A 171 4.55 18.55 -24.27
N ASN A 172 4.61 17.46 -25.03
CA ASN A 172 3.46 16.84 -25.67
C ASN A 172 2.88 15.73 -24.78
N LEU A 173 2.31 16.11 -23.62
CA LEU A 173 1.73 15.14 -22.68
C LEU A 173 0.47 14.44 -23.22
N THR A 174 -0.19 15.02 -24.22
CA THR A 174 -1.31 14.35 -24.92
C THR A 174 -0.89 13.06 -25.60
N ALA A 175 0.36 12.95 -26.06
CA ALA A 175 0.90 11.71 -26.62
C ALA A 175 1.03 10.57 -25.60
N LEU A 176 0.94 10.89 -24.30
CA LEU A 176 1.03 9.91 -23.21
C LEU A 176 -0.31 9.24 -22.89
N LYS A 177 -1.43 9.77 -23.41
CA LYS A 177 -2.79 9.29 -23.09
C LYS A 177 -3.06 7.87 -23.57
N ASP A 178 -2.37 7.45 -24.62
CA ASP A 178 -2.53 6.13 -25.25
C ASP A 178 -1.40 5.17 -24.87
N MET A 179 -0.57 5.50 -23.87
CA MET A 179 0.47 4.60 -23.39
C MET A 179 -0.16 3.31 -22.88
N THR A 180 0.42 2.20 -23.32
CA THR A 180 0.18 0.91 -22.69
C THR A 180 0.75 0.91 -21.27
N GLU A 181 0.21 0.04 -20.41
CA GLU A 181 0.73 -0.17 -19.05
C GLU A 181 2.24 -0.50 -19.07
N LYS A 182 2.67 -1.28 -20.08
CA LYS A 182 4.08 -1.58 -20.28
C LYS A 182 4.92 -0.33 -20.57
N GLU A 183 4.46 0.58 -21.43
CA GLU A 183 5.19 1.82 -21.76
C GLU A 183 5.26 2.77 -20.56
N ALA A 184 4.17 2.87 -19.78
CA ALA A 184 4.17 3.61 -18.53
C ALA A 184 5.18 3.00 -17.53
N MET A 185 5.24 1.67 -17.42
CA MET A 185 6.22 0.99 -16.57
C MET A 185 7.66 1.17 -17.06
N ASP A 186 7.92 1.10 -18.37
CA ASP A 186 9.26 1.34 -18.92
C ASP A 186 9.74 2.78 -18.61
N LEU A 187 8.84 3.76 -18.67
CA LEU A 187 9.12 5.14 -18.25
C LEU A 187 9.45 5.22 -16.75
N ILE A 188 8.66 4.59 -15.89
CA ILE A 188 8.90 4.55 -14.43
C ILE A 188 10.25 3.90 -14.14
N VAL A 189 10.48 2.67 -14.63
CA VAL A 189 11.74 1.93 -14.43
C VAL A 189 12.93 2.79 -14.87
N THR A 190 12.87 3.40 -16.05
CA THR A 190 13.97 4.20 -16.58
C THR A 190 14.26 5.46 -15.74
N THR A 191 13.21 6.10 -15.20
CA THR A 191 13.35 7.36 -14.45
C THR A 191 13.66 7.17 -12.96
N HIS A 192 13.41 5.97 -12.43
CA HIS A 192 13.49 5.62 -11.00
C HIS A 192 14.68 4.71 -10.63
N SER A 193 15.41 4.19 -11.61
CA SER A 193 16.50 3.23 -11.41
C SER A 193 17.89 3.82 -11.67
N ASN A 194 18.92 2.98 -11.53
CA ASN A 194 20.33 3.31 -11.69
C ASN A 194 20.83 4.41 -10.75
N ILE A 195 20.25 4.48 -9.55
CA ILE A 195 20.61 5.41 -8.49
C ILE A 195 20.51 4.71 -7.13
N SER A 196 21.10 5.30 -6.10
CA SER A 196 20.93 4.81 -4.73
C SER A 196 19.48 5.03 -4.24
N GLU A 197 19.03 4.19 -3.32
CA GLU A 197 17.77 4.37 -2.61
C GLU A 197 17.70 5.75 -1.94
N ILE A 198 18.76 6.17 -1.26
CA ILE A 198 18.83 7.47 -0.58
C ILE A 198 18.67 8.63 -1.59
N GLU A 199 19.31 8.56 -2.76
CA GLU A 199 19.15 9.57 -3.81
C GLU A 199 17.69 9.61 -4.31
N PHE A 200 17.09 8.45 -4.57
CA PHE A 200 15.70 8.35 -5.01
C PHE A 200 14.74 8.93 -3.97
N ASN A 201 14.89 8.55 -2.70
CA ASN A 201 14.01 8.99 -1.62
C ASN A 201 14.07 10.51 -1.44
N ASN A 202 15.26 11.12 -1.55
CA ASN A 202 15.41 12.57 -1.50
C ASN A 202 14.74 13.27 -2.70
N LEU A 203 14.80 12.67 -3.89
CA LEU A 203 14.11 13.22 -5.07
C LEU A 203 12.59 13.18 -4.89
N VAL A 204 12.05 12.07 -4.40
CA VAL A 204 10.60 11.93 -4.12
C VAL A 204 10.17 12.90 -3.05
N LYS A 205 10.89 12.97 -1.92
CA LYS A 205 10.58 13.91 -0.83
C LYS A 205 10.54 15.36 -1.32
N LYS A 206 11.53 15.77 -2.12
CA LYS A 206 11.56 17.12 -2.69
C LYS A 206 10.39 17.35 -3.64
N TRP A 207 10.05 16.37 -4.47
CA TRP A 207 8.92 16.47 -5.38
C TRP A 207 7.60 16.59 -4.62
N ALA A 208 7.35 15.72 -3.65
CA ALA A 208 6.13 15.73 -2.82
C ALA A 208 5.90 17.07 -2.10
N GLN A 209 6.97 17.74 -1.68
CA GLN A 209 6.90 19.04 -1.01
C GLN A 209 6.58 20.23 -1.92
N ASN A 210 6.78 20.12 -3.24
CA ASN A 210 6.77 21.28 -4.13
C ASN A 210 5.90 21.11 -5.39
N ALA A 211 5.65 19.87 -5.81
CA ALA A 211 4.99 19.60 -7.07
C ALA A 211 3.49 19.84 -6.95
N THR A 212 2.98 20.65 -7.86
CA THR A 212 1.56 20.99 -7.93
C THR A 212 0.92 20.40 -9.17
N HIS A 213 -0.32 19.92 -9.02
CA HIS A 213 -1.12 19.44 -10.11
C HIS A 213 -1.38 20.57 -11.14
N PRO A 214 -1.19 20.32 -12.45
CA PRO A 214 -1.20 21.38 -13.45
C PRO A 214 -2.54 22.10 -13.61
N GLU A 215 -3.66 21.41 -13.37
CA GLU A 215 -5.00 22.00 -13.53
C GLU A 215 -5.50 22.63 -12.21
N THR A 216 -5.56 21.85 -11.12
CA THR A 216 -6.06 22.31 -9.81
C THR A 216 -5.11 23.25 -9.06
N LYS A 217 -3.82 23.27 -9.40
CA LYS A 217 -2.74 24.04 -8.72
C LYS A 217 -2.49 23.65 -7.26
N ARG A 218 -3.14 22.61 -6.75
CA ARG A 218 -2.89 22.05 -5.42
C ARG A 218 -1.59 21.25 -5.43
N LEU A 219 -0.93 21.12 -4.28
CA LEU A 219 0.11 20.11 -4.13
C LEU A 219 -0.50 18.72 -4.39
N PHE A 220 0.23 17.85 -5.07
CA PHE A 220 -0.27 16.49 -5.33
C PHE A 220 -0.61 15.75 -4.02
N VAL A 221 0.20 15.93 -2.98
CA VAL A 221 -0.03 15.34 -1.65
C VAL A 221 -1.24 15.92 -0.91
N ASP A 222 -1.76 17.08 -1.32
CA ASP A 222 -2.98 17.69 -0.76
C ASP A 222 -4.25 17.25 -1.51
N MET A 223 -4.10 16.50 -2.61
CA MET A 223 -5.21 15.96 -3.40
C MET A 223 -5.63 14.56 -2.92
N VAL A 224 -5.49 14.31 -1.61
CA VAL A 224 -6.02 13.15 -0.88
C VAL A 224 -7.51 13.32 -0.59
N TYR A 225 -8.23 12.22 -0.42
CA TYR A 225 -9.66 12.28 -0.12
C TYR A 225 -9.91 12.41 1.37
N GLN A 226 -10.50 13.53 1.77
CA GLN A 226 -10.85 13.82 3.16
C GLN A 226 -11.70 12.70 3.81
N PRO A 227 -12.75 12.16 3.17
CA PRO A 227 -13.52 11.04 3.72
C PRO A 227 -12.66 9.78 3.95
N MET A 228 -11.68 9.54 3.09
CA MET A 228 -10.80 8.37 3.23
C MET A 228 -9.77 8.56 4.35
N LEU A 229 -9.29 9.77 4.60
CA LEU A 229 -8.48 10.07 5.79
C LEU A 229 -9.26 9.81 7.09
N GLU A 230 -10.54 10.20 7.12
CA GLU A 230 -11.42 9.92 8.25
C GLU A 230 -11.64 8.42 8.44
N LEU A 231 -11.80 7.67 7.35
CA LEU A 231 -11.89 6.22 7.40
C LEU A 231 -10.62 5.59 7.97
N LEU A 232 -9.44 5.98 7.47
CA LEU A 232 -8.16 5.51 8.02
C LEU A 232 -8.06 5.79 9.53
N HIS A 233 -8.39 7.02 9.96
CA HIS A 233 -8.37 7.37 11.38
C HIS A 233 -9.38 6.56 12.22
N PHE A 234 -10.59 6.36 11.70
CA PHE A 234 -11.62 5.56 12.36
C PHE A 234 -11.19 4.10 12.52
N LEU A 235 -10.55 3.52 11.50
CA LEU A 235 -10.01 2.16 11.59
C LEU A 235 -8.85 2.06 12.59
N ASN A 236 -7.96 3.05 12.59
CA ASN A 236 -6.80 3.08 13.46
C ASN A 236 -7.20 3.13 14.94
N THR A 237 -8.15 4.02 15.27
CA THR A 237 -8.71 4.13 16.63
C THR A 237 -9.46 2.88 17.08
N ASN A 238 -9.89 2.04 16.13
CA ASN A 238 -10.50 0.72 16.36
C ASN A 238 -9.49 -0.45 16.24
N GLN A 239 -8.19 -0.15 16.28
CA GLN A 239 -7.07 -1.10 16.30
C GLN A 239 -6.95 -1.97 15.04
N PHE A 240 -7.35 -1.43 13.88
CA PHE A 240 -6.98 -2.02 12.61
C PHE A 240 -5.51 -1.71 12.29
N LYS A 241 -4.90 -2.59 11.50
CA LYS A 241 -3.64 -2.31 10.82
C LYS A 241 -3.97 -1.96 9.38
N GLU A 242 -3.77 -0.71 8.99
CA GLU A 242 -3.97 -0.26 7.62
C GLU A 242 -2.74 -0.53 6.76
N PHE A 243 -2.95 -1.04 5.56
CA PHE A 243 -1.91 -1.23 4.56
C PHE A 243 -2.30 -0.57 3.25
N ILE A 244 -1.31 -0.05 2.53
CA ILE A 244 -1.47 0.33 1.12
C ILE A 244 -0.99 -0.83 0.25
N VAL A 245 -1.77 -1.20 -0.76
CA VAL A 245 -1.47 -2.24 -1.76
C VAL A 245 -1.78 -1.68 -3.14
N SER A 246 -0.76 -1.22 -3.87
CA SER A 246 -0.95 -0.40 -5.05
C SER A 246 0.01 -0.69 -6.20
N GLY A 247 -0.49 -0.53 -7.44
CA GLY A 247 0.33 -0.62 -8.65
C GLY A 247 1.41 0.45 -8.71
N GLY A 248 1.29 1.54 -7.93
CA GLY A 248 2.33 2.55 -7.76
C GLY A 248 3.64 2.00 -7.18
N GLY A 249 4.74 2.71 -7.44
CA GLY A 249 6.06 2.34 -6.95
C GLY A 249 6.17 2.43 -5.43
N VAL A 250 6.55 1.33 -4.77
CA VAL A 250 6.57 1.23 -3.30
C VAL A 250 7.41 2.34 -2.64
N ASP A 251 8.58 2.67 -3.17
CA ASP A 251 9.44 3.70 -2.59
C ASP A 251 8.95 5.11 -2.85
N PHE A 252 8.24 5.32 -3.96
CA PHE A 252 7.60 6.61 -4.23
C PHE A 252 6.51 6.86 -3.17
N MET A 253 5.63 5.88 -2.96
CA MET A 253 4.56 6.00 -1.97
C MET A 253 5.10 6.10 -0.55
N ARG A 254 6.10 5.27 -0.17
CA ARG A 254 6.73 5.32 1.16
C ARG A 254 7.26 6.70 1.50
N GLU A 255 7.88 7.39 0.55
CA GLU A 255 8.49 8.70 0.79
C GLU A 255 7.51 9.86 0.61
N ALA A 256 6.53 9.75 -0.29
CA ALA A 256 5.57 10.82 -0.54
C ALA A 256 4.36 10.80 0.42
N LEU A 257 3.94 9.62 0.89
CA LEU A 257 2.59 9.44 1.44
C LEU A 257 2.53 8.90 2.87
N SER A 258 3.61 8.30 3.38
CA SER A 258 3.60 7.72 4.73
C SER A 258 3.18 8.73 5.81
N SER A 259 3.66 9.98 5.74
CA SER A 259 3.24 11.03 6.67
C SER A 259 1.87 11.63 6.36
N VAL A 260 1.38 11.50 5.13
CA VAL A 260 0.11 12.08 4.70
C VAL A 260 -1.06 11.22 5.21
N TYR A 261 -0.90 9.89 5.14
CA TYR A 261 -1.91 8.93 5.60
C TYR A 261 -1.68 8.45 7.04
N GLU A 262 -0.57 8.85 7.67
CA GLU A 262 -0.12 8.32 8.96
C GLU A 262 0.09 6.78 8.96
N ILE A 263 0.30 6.19 7.79
CA ILE A 263 0.62 4.78 7.59
C ILE A 263 2.14 4.60 7.53
N PRO A 264 2.76 3.77 8.38
CA PRO A 264 4.20 3.58 8.38
C PRO A 264 4.69 2.87 7.11
N LYS A 265 5.94 3.13 6.72
CA LYS A 265 6.51 2.68 5.43
C LYS A 265 6.47 1.15 5.24
N ASP A 266 6.57 0.37 6.30
CA ASP A 266 6.51 -1.09 6.28
C ASP A 266 5.09 -1.64 6.06
N GLN A 267 4.06 -0.79 6.15
CA GLN A 267 2.68 -1.08 5.78
C GLN A 267 2.31 -0.56 4.38
N ILE A 268 3.30 -0.13 3.60
CA ILE A 268 3.12 0.27 2.20
C ILE A 268 3.74 -0.79 1.30
N ILE A 269 2.88 -1.41 0.50
CA ILE A 269 3.17 -2.44 -0.49
C ILE A 269 2.86 -1.85 -1.86
N GLY A 270 3.74 -2.11 -2.82
CA GLY A 270 3.52 -1.70 -4.19
C GLY A 270 4.56 -2.26 -5.14
N SER A 271 4.51 -1.79 -6.39
CA SER A 271 5.44 -2.20 -7.44
C SER A 271 6.89 -1.91 -7.03
N SER A 272 7.77 -2.89 -7.24
CA SER A 272 9.15 -2.86 -6.71
C SER A 272 10.20 -3.12 -7.77
N LEU A 273 11.29 -2.37 -7.69
CA LEU A 273 12.51 -2.64 -8.46
C LEU A 273 13.42 -3.60 -7.69
N LYS A 274 14.33 -4.22 -8.40
CA LYS A 274 15.36 -5.05 -7.81
C LYS A 274 16.37 -4.19 -7.06
N TYR A 275 16.58 -4.51 -5.80
CA TYR A 275 17.61 -3.89 -4.97
C TYR A 275 18.91 -4.69 -5.01
N LYS A 276 20.03 -3.97 -4.99
CA LYS A 276 21.37 -4.53 -4.83
C LYS A 276 22.06 -3.82 -3.68
N PHE A 277 22.51 -4.58 -2.68
CA PHE A 277 23.43 -4.05 -1.69
C PHE A 277 24.79 -3.81 -2.34
N VAL A 278 25.28 -2.57 -2.25
CA VAL A 278 26.60 -2.16 -2.72
C VAL A 278 27.46 -1.90 -1.49
N ASP A 279 28.55 -2.64 -1.39
CA ASP A 279 29.55 -2.50 -0.35
C ASP A 279 30.83 -1.93 -0.94
N GLU A 280 30.99 -0.60 -0.91
CA GLU A 280 32.19 0.08 -1.41
C GLU A 280 33.40 -0.11 -0.47
N ILE A 281 33.16 -0.47 0.80
CA ILE A 281 34.20 -0.69 1.82
C ILE A 281 35.06 -1.90 1.44
N ASN A 282 34.44 -2.95 0.89
CA ASN A 282 35.10 -4.18 0.50
C ASN A 282 35.53 -4.24 -0.97
N ASN A 283 35.22 -3.23 -1.79
CA ASN A 283 35.45 -3.25 -3.24
C ASN A 283 36.57 -2.32 -3.75
N THR A 284 37.18 -1.48 -2.90
CA THR A 284 38.29 -0.62 -3.31
C THR A 284 39.52 -0.81 -2.43
N ASN A 285 40.67 -1.02 -3.08
CA ASN A 285 41.97 -0.89 -2.43
C ASN A 285 42.13 0.56 -1.92
N ASN A 286 41.89 0.78 -0.63
CA ASN A 286 42.34 1.94 0.15
C ASN A 286 41.94 3.35 -0.36
N ASP A 287 40.69 3.57 -0.78
CA ASP A 287 40.15 4.94 -0.84
C ASP A 287 39.25 5.20 0.38
N ILE A 288 39.89 5.64 1.47
CA ILE A 288 39.35 5.74 2.84
C ILE A 288 38.30 6.87 2.96
N ASN A 289 38.02 7.61 1.89
CA ASN A 289 37.26 8.86 1.98
C ASN A 289 35.74 8.73 1.81
N ASN A 290 35.19 7.54 1.51
CA ASN A 290 33.74 7.40 1.30
C ASN A 290 33.14 6.09 1.82
N ASN A 291 33.67 5.49 2.89
CA ASN A 291 33.15 4.30 3.62
C ASN A 291 31.61 4.22 3.69
N LYS A 292 30.95 3.75 2.63
CA LYS A 292 29.49 3.79 2.51
C LYS A 292 29.03 2.52 1.81
N SER A 293 28.29 1.71 2.57
CA SER A 293 27.40 0.74 1.98
C SER A 293 26.04 1.40 1.72
N PHE A 294 25.38 1.01 0.64
CA PHE A 294 24.07 1.54 0.28
C PHE A 294 23.26 0.53 -0.53
N ILE A 295 21.96 0.80 -0.63
CA ILE A 295 21.06 0.06 -1.52
C ILE A 295 21.00 0.77 -2.86
N PHE A 296 21.31 0.02 -3.93
CA PHE A 296 21.20 0.47 -5.31
C PHE A 296 19.95 -0.09 -5.96
N ARG A 297 19.26 0.74 -6.75
CA ARG A 297 18.04 0.41 -7.47
C ARG A 297 18.39 -0.02 -8.89
N GLU A 298 18.31 -1.31 -9.19
CA GLU A 298 18.57 -1.83 -10.53
C GLU A 298 17.39 -1.54 -11.48
N PRO A 299 17.62 -1.40 -12.79
CA PRO A 299 16.56 -1.19 -13.80
C PRO A 299 15.81 -2.49 -14.11
N VAL A 300 15.38 -3.21 -13.08
CA VAL A 300 14.70 -4.50 -13.19
C VAL A 300 13.48 -4.48 -12.29
N LEU A 301 12.29 -4.57 -12.89
CA LEU A 301 11.04 -4.74 -12.18
C LEU A 301 10.98 -6.14 -11.57
N VAL A 302 10.67 -6.24 -10.27
CA VAL A 302 10.56 -7.50 -9.53
C VAL A 302 9.11 -7.92 -9.39
N SER A 303 8.26 -7.00 -8.93
CA SER A 303 6.83 -7.21 -8.83
C SER A 303 6.11 -5.96 -9.35
N PHE A 304 5.05 -6.19 -10.10
CA PHE A 304 4.11 -5.17 -10.53
C PHE A 304 2.80 -5.39 -9.77
N ASP A 305 2.60 -4.65 -8.69
CA ASP A 305 1.58 -4.92 -7.67
C ASP A 305 0.18 -4.48 -8.10
N ASN A 306 -0.33 -5.09 -9.18
CA ASN A 306 -1.62 -4.77 -9.76
C ASN A 306 -2.37 -6.04 -10.16
N THR A 307 -3.70 -5.99 -10.22
CA THR A 307 -4.56 -7.11 -10.62
C THR A 307 -4.29 -8.37 -9.78
N TYR A 308 -3.98 -9.50 -10.42
CA TYR A 308 -3.67 -10.78 -9.78
C TYR A 308 -2.45 -10.75 -8.85
N GLU A 309 -1.55 -9.78 -9.00
CA GLU A 309 -0.38 -9.68 -8.14
C GLU A 309 -0.73 -9.12 -6.75
N LYS A 310 -1.77 -8.27 -6.63
CA LYS A 310 -2.17 -7.68 -5.34
C LYS A 310 -2.48 -8.75 -4.27
N PRO A 311 -3.30 -9.78 -4.51
CA PRO A 311 -3.48 -10.88 -3.54
C PRO A 311 -2.18 -11.63 -3.21
N ALA A 312 -1.30 -11.83 -4.19
CA ALA A 312 -0.03 -12.52 -3.97
C ALA A 312 0.89 -11.70 -3.04
N ASN A 313 0.96 -10.38 -3.24
CA ASN A 313 1.73 -9.48 -2.40
C ASN A 313 1.11 -9.29 -1.01
N ILE A 314 -0.22 -9.28 -0.88
CA ILE A 314 -0.90 -9.34 0.42
C ILE A 314 -0.46 -10.60 1.20
N ALA A 315 -0.50 -11.76 0.55
CA ALA A 315 -0.07 -13.01 1.17
C ALA A 315 1.42 -13.00 1.53
N LEU A 316 2.27 -12.44 0.67
CA LEU A 316 3.73 -12.36 0.87
C LEU A 316 4.11 -11.43 2.03
N HIS A 317 3.53 -10.24 2.07
CA HIS A 317 3.95 -9.16 2.97
C HIS A 317 3.17 -9.12 4.28
N ILE A 318 1.88 -9.45 4.25
CA ILE A 318 0.99 -9.38 5.42
C ILE A 318 0.79 -10.77 6.03
N GLY A 319 0.65 -11.80 5.18
CA GLY A 319 0.43 -13.18 5.63
C GLY A 319 -0.96 -13.43 6.23
N LYS A 320 -1.90 -12.51 6.04
CA LYS A 320 -3.29 -12.60 6.50
C LYS A 320 -4.25 -12.11 5.42
N VAL A 321 -5.45 -12.67 5.40
CA VAL A 321 -6.54 -12.21 4.51
C VAL A 321 -7.13 -10.91 5.10
N PRO A 322 -7.16 -9.81 4.37
CA PRO A 322 -7.75 -8.55 4.86
C PRO A 322 -9.25 -8.67 5.13
N VAL A 323 -9.70 -8.01 6.18
CA VAL A 323 -11.11 -7.94 6.58
C VAL A 323 -11.77 -6.64 6.10
N ILE A 324 -10.99 -5.65 5.68
CA ILE A 324 -11.46 -4.48 4.94
C ILE A 324 -10.59 -4.32 3.70
N VAL A 325 -11.23 -4.12 2.54
CA VAL A 325 -10.55 -3.84 1.28
C VAL A 325 -11.21 -2.66 0.60
N ALA A 326 -10.42 -1.67 0.21
CA ALA A 326 -10.85 -0.57 -0.63
C ALA A 326 -10.04 -0.46 -1.92
N GLY A 327 -10.72 -0.21 -3.03
CA GLY A 327 -10.13 0.05 -4.35
C GLY A 327 -11.04 0.93 -5.20
N ASN A 328 -10.67 1.20 -6.45
CA ASN A 328 -11.47 2.01 -7.39
C ASN A 328 -11.50 1.47 -8.82
N SER A 329 -10.64 0.50 -9.17
CA SER A 329 -10.39 0.11 -10.56
C SER A 329 -10.44 -1.41 -10.80
N ASP A 330 -10.43 -1.82 -12.07
CA ASP A 330 -10.26 -3.20 -12.51
C ASP A 330 -8.93 -3.81 -11.99
N GLY A 331 -7.95 -2.96 -11.65
CA GLY A 331 -6.71 -3.35 -10.99
C GLY A 331 -6.90 -3.90 -9.57
N ASP A 332 -8.01 -3.55 -8.91
CA ASP A 332 -8.32 -3.93 -7.54
C ASP A 332 -9.25 -5.14 -7.43
N LEU A 333 -9.84 -5.56 -8.56
CA LEU A 333 -10.85 -6.60 -8.59
C LEU A 333 -10.39 -7.87 -7.86
N GLN A 334 -9.20 -8.37 -8.17
CA GLN A 334 -8.70 -9.62 -7.56
C GLN A 334 -8.41 -9.46 -6.06
N MET A 335 -8.02 -8.28 -5.59
CA MET A 335 -7.82 -8.01 -4.17
C MET A 335 -9.16 -8.01 -3.41
N LEU A 336 -10.21 -7.41 -4.00
CA LEU A 336 -11.56 -7.43 -3.46
C LEU A 336 -12.14 -8.85 -3.45
N GLU A 337 -12.00 -9.60 -4.55
CA GLU A 337 -12.42 -11.02 -4.64
C GLU A 337 -11.70 -11.88 -3.61
N TYR A 338 -10.38 -11.71 -3.46
CA TYR A 338 -9.57 -12.47 -2.51
C TYR A 338 -10.09 -12.30 -1.08
N ALA A 339 -10.37 -11.07 -0.64
CA ALA A 339 -10.92 -10.83 0.70
C ALA A 339 -12.38 -11.26 0.84
N ASP A 340 -13.20 -11.17 -0.21
CA ASP A 340 -14.59 -11.62 -0.16
C ASP A 340 -14.70 -13.15 -0.06
N ASP A 341 -14.00 -13.85 -0.95
CA ASP A 341 -14.07 -15.32 -1.06
C ASP A 341 -13.42 -16.03 0.13
N ASN A 342 -12.44 -15.41 0.78
CA ASN A 342 -11.69 -16.00 1.89
C ASN A 342 -12.11 -15.48 3.28
N ASN A 343 -13.08 -14.57 3.35
CA ASN A 343 -13.73 -14.15 4.61
C ASN A 343 -15.27 -14.26 4.52
N PRO A 344 -15.82 -15.48 4.28
CA PRO A 344 -17.26 -15.65 4.10
C PRO A 344 -18.03 -15.37 5.40
N LYS A 345 -19.35 -15.11 5.26
CA LYS A 345 -20.29 -14.76 6.33
C LYS A 345 -20.06 -13.35 6.93
N GLY A 346 -19.88 -12.34 6.08
CA GLY A 346 -19.78 -10.94 6.54
C GLY A 346 -18.52 -10.63 7.35
N LYS A 347 -17.47 -11.45 7.24
CA LYS A 347 -16.17 -11.22 7.88
C LYS A 347 -15.26 -10.29 7.08
N SER A 348 -15.73 -9.79 5.94
CA SER A 348 -15.04 -8.74 5.20
C SER A 348 -15.96 -7.67 4.64
N LEU A 349 -15.47 -6.43 4.64
CA LEU A 349 -16.10 -5.26 4.05
C LEU A 349 -15.33 -4.88 2.77
N LYS A 350 -16.07 -4.80 1.65
CA LYS A 350 -15.53 -4.38 0.35
C LYS A 350 -16.07 -3.00 0.02
N ILE A 351 -15.16 -2.08 -0.30
CA ILE A 351 -15.44 -0.68 -0.61
C ILE A 351 -14.87 -0.39 -2.01
N LEU A 352 -15.72 0.07 -2.92
CA LEU A 352 -15.32 0.50 -4.26
C LEU A 352 -15.60 2.00 -4.41
N ILE A 353 -14.56 2.81 -4.60
CA ILE A 353 -14.71 4.24 -4.87
C ILE A 353 -15.13 4.43 -6.33
N HIS A 354 -16.31 5.02 -6.55
CA HIS A 354 -16.83 5.32 -7.88
C HIS A 354 -16.70 6.81 -8.18
N HIS A 355 -15.86 7.12 -9.17
CA HIS A 355 -15.61 8.49 -9.64
C HIS A 355 -16.73 8.96 -10.57
N ASP A 356 -17.75 9.59 -9.99
CA ASP A 356 -18.94 10.08 -10.67
C ASP A 356 -19.21 11.58 -10.45
N ASP A 357 -18.21 12.32 -9.97
CA ASP A 357 -18.31 13.74 -9.66
C ASP A 357 -17.40 14.62 -10.54
N PRO A 358 -17.86 15.04 -11.73
CA PRO A 358 -17.08 15.88 -12.63
C PRO A 358 -17.00 17.36 -12.18
N ILE A 359 -17.65 17.73 -11.07
CA ILE A 359 -17.70 19.11 -10.58
C ILE A 359 -16.62 19.32 -9.51
N ARG A 360 -16.52 18.39 -8.57
CA ARG A 360 -15.58 18.47 -7.44
C ARG A 360 -14.32 17.64 -7.65
N GLU A 361 -14.39 16.63 -8.51
CA GLU A 361 -13.28 15.74 -8.90
C GLU A 361 -13.38 15.46 -10.42
N PHE A 362 -13.21 14.20 -10.81
CA PHE A 362 -13.34 13.72 -12.17
C PHE A 362 -14.49 12.68 -12.22
N SER A 363 -14.96 12.40 -13.43
CA SER A 363 -15.91 11.31 -13.65
C SER A 363 -15.40 10.39 -14.73
N TYR A 364 -15.28 9.10 -14.40
CA TYR A 364 -14.75 8.08 -15.29
C TYR A 364 -15.08 6.67 -14.80
N ASP A 365 -15.52 5.82 -15.75
CA ASP A 365 -15.65 4.37 -15.53
C ASP A 365 -14.59 3.58 -16.31
N LYS A 366 -13.84 4.24 -17.20
CA LYS A 366 -12.82 3.58 -18.02
C LYS A 366 -11.70 3.05 -17.13
N GLY A 367 -11.48 1.74 -17.17
CA GLY A 367 -10.57 1.02 -16.28
C GLY A 367 -11.21 0.54 -14.99
N ALA A 368 -12.52 0.70 -14.79
CA ALA A 368 -13.28 0.22 -13.64
C ALA A 368 -14.54 -0.58 -14.04
N GLU A 369 -14.73 -0.85 -15.34
CA GLU A 369 -15.95 -1.44 -15.86
C GLU A 369 -16.25 -2.82 -15.24
N LYS A 370 -15.22 -3.66 -15.09
CA LYS A 370 -15.39 -5.01 -14.55
C LYS A 370 -15.59 -4.99 -13.05
N VAL A 371 -14.83 -4.17 -12.31
CA VAL A 371 -14.98 -4.09 -10.86
C VAL A 371 -16.35 -3.50 -10.48
N LEU A 372 -16.88 -2.54 -11.25
CA LEU A 372 -18.22 -2.01 -11.06
C LEU A 372 -19.30 -3.08 -11.34
N GLU A 373 -19.14 -3.85 -12.41
CA GLU A 373 -20.06 -4.95 -12.73
C GLU A 373 -20.05 -6.02 -11.62
N GLU A 374 -18.88 -6.43 -11.15
CA GLU A 374 -18.74 -7.46 -10.14
C GLU A 374 -19.22 -6.98 -8.76
N SER A 375 -18.93 -5.72 -8.40
CA SER A 375 -19.41 -5.11 -7.15
C SER A 375 -20.94 -5.13 -7.07
N LYS A 376 -21.63 -4.88 -8.19
CA LYS A 376 -23.10 -4.96 -8.25
C LYS A 376 -23.59 -6.40 -8.08
N LYS A 377 -22.93 -7.38 -8.69
CA LYS A 377 -23.30 -8.81 -8.56
C LYS A 377 -23.12 -9.33 -7.14
N ARG A 378 -22.04 -8.90 -6.47
CA ARG A 378 -21.66 -9.35 -5.13
C ARG A 378 -22.22 -8.48 -4.00
N ASN A 379 -22.93 -7.40 -4.33
CA ASN A 379 -23.42 -6.39 -3.39
C ASN A 379 -22.31 -5.78 -2.51
N TRP A 380 -21.16 -5.49 -3.12
CA TRP A 380 -20.12 -4.70 -2.45
C TRP A 380 -20.54 -3.22 -2.32
N ASN A 381 -19.94 -2.50 -1.39
CA ASN A 381 -20.28 -1.09 -1.16
C ASN A 381 -19.64 -0.24 -2.26
N ILE A 382 -20.45 0.23 -3.19
CA ILE A 382 -20.04 1.21 -4.20
C ILE A 382 -20.27 2.60 -3.61
N VAL A 383 -19.19 3.35 -3.41
CA VAL A 383 -19.19 4.72 -2.88
C VAL A 383 -19.28 5.69 -4.04
N SER A 384 -20.39 6.40 -4.18
CA SER A 384 -20.48 7.52 -5.13
C SER A 384 -19.75 8.73 -4.58
N MET A 385 -18.68 9.20 -5.22
CA MET A 385 -18.01 10.44 -4.78
C MET A 385 -18.98 11.62 -4.76
N LYS A 386 -19.90 11.67 -5.72
CA LYS A 386 -20.90 12.73 -5.83
C LYS A 386 -21.93 12.67 -4.70
N ASP A 387 -22.50 11.50 -4.47
CA ASP A 387 -23.68 11.34 -3.63
C ASP A 387 -23.32 10.96 -2.19
N ASP A 388 -22.15 10.38 -1.92
CA ASP A 388 -21.78 9.89 -0.59
C ASP A 388 -20.71 10.75 0.11
N PHE A 389 -19.93 11.54 -0.62
CA PHE A 389 -18.98 12.48 0.00
C PHE A 389 -19.54 13.90 0.09
N THR A 390 -19.43 14.53 1.27
CA THR A 390 -19.74 15.96 1.46
C THR A 390 -18.58 16.84 0.99
N THR A 391 -17.35 16.38 1.23
CA THR A 391 -16.09 17.05 0.87
C THR A 391 -15.20 16.06 0.14
N ILE A 392 -14.53 16.50 -0.94
CA ILE A 392 -13.56 15.65 -1.66
C ILE A 392 -12.18 15.80 -1.06
N PHE A 393 -11.58 16.98 -1.19
CA PHE A 393 -10.22 17.27 -0.71
C PHE A 393 -10.24 18.07 0.59
N PRO A 394 -9.24 17.91 1.49
CA PRO A 394 -9.07 18.77 2.64
C PRO A 394 -9.00 20.26 2.26
N SER A 395 -9.39 21.13 3.19
CA SER A 395 -9.17 22.57 3.04
C SER A 395 -7.68 22.86 3.02
N VAL A 396 -7.21 23.62 2.01
CA VAL A 396 -5.82 24.08 1.97
C VAL A 396 -5.63 25.06 3.12
N GLY A 397 -4.78 24.69 4.09
CA GLY A 397 -4.52 25.52 5.27
C GLY A 397 -3.88 26.84 4.89
N ASN A 398 -4.65 27.93 4.93
CA ASN A 398 -4.14 29.29 5.09
C ASN A 398 -4.46 29.76 6.50
N GLU A 399 -3.92 29.08 7.51
CA GLU A 399 -3.88 29.59 8.88
C GLU A 399 -2.47 29.39 9.43
N THR A 400 -1.60 30.35 9.11
CA THR A 400 -0.65 30.80 10.12
C THR A 400 -1.50 31.44 11.22
N SER A 401 -1.89 30.64 12.21
CA SER A 401 -2.31 31.18 13.49
C SER A 401 -1.12 31.92 14.07
N ASP A 402 -1.12 33.22 13.84
CA ASP A 402 -0.33 34.19 14.58
C ASP A 402 -0.79 34.10 16.04
N VAL A 403 -0.22 33.14 16.78
CA VAL A 403 -0.32 33.07 18.24
C VAL A 403 0.62 34.14 18.80
N SER A 404 0.19 35.39 18.62
CA SER A 404 0.68 36.52 19.39
C SER A 404 -0.49 37.45 19.70
N LYS A 405 -1.20 37.14 20.79
CA LYS A 405 -1.82 38.12 21.70
C LYS A 405 -2.23 37.49 23.01
#